data_AF-A0A498LBE4-F1
#
_entry.id   AF-A0A498LBE4-F1
#
_cell.length_a   1.000
_cell.length_b   1.000
_cell.length_c   1.000
_cell.angle_alpha   90.00
_cell.angle_beta   90.00
_cell.angle_gamma   90.00
#
_symmetry.space_group_name_H-M   'P 1'
#
loop_
_entity.id
_entity.type
_entity.pdbx_description
1 polymer ?
#
loop_
_entity_poly.entity_id
_entity_poly.type
_entity_poly.pdbx_seq_one_letter_code
_entity_poly.pdbx_strand_id
1 'polypeptide(L)' 'METDGPFIEDVQMLKKTVQARAIQMSREQRKERPLVRRKSDLPQDSYTTKALETHRRAEDMLTNHDGH' A
#
# COMPACT_ATOMS: atom_id res chain seq x y z
N MET A 1 -50.06 15.83 22.92
CA MET A 1 -48.82 15.18 23.38
C MET A 1 -47.70 15.88 22.63
N GLU A 2 -46.89 16.67 23.33
CA GLU A 2 -45.73 17.34 22.73
C GLU A 2 -44.66 16.25 22.59
N THR A 3 -44.44 15.77 21.37
CA THR A 3 -43.38 14.80 21.12
C THR A 3 -42.06 15.56 21.11
N ASP A 4 -41.28 15.41 22.18
CA ASP A 4 -39.94 15.99 22.25
C ASP A 4 -39.11 15.43 21.09
N GLY A 5 -38.66 16.32 20.21
CA GLY A 5 -37.90 15.96 19.03
C GLY A 5 -36.55 15.35 19.43
N PRO A 6 -35.88 14.59 18.54
CA PRO A 6 -34.60 14.00 18.86
C PRO A 6 -33.62 15.10 19.27
N PHE A 7 -33.01 14.93 20.43
CA PHE A 7 -32.11 15.91 21.01
C PHE A 7 -30.89 16.09 20.09
N ILE A 8 -30.39 17.32 20.00
CA ILE A 8 -29.30 17.66 19.07
C ILE A 8 -28.06 16.77 19.30
N GLU A 9 -27.80 16.37 20.54
CA GLU A 9 -26.70 15.45 20.87
C GLU A 9 -26.91 14.05 20.30
N ASP A 10 -28.13 13.52 20.30
CA ASP A 10 -28.45 12.21 19.73
C ASP A 10 -28.19 12.19 18.22
N VAL A 11 -28.56 13.27 17.54
CA VAL A 11 -28.29 13.44 16.11
C VAL A 11 -26.78 13.51 15.84
N GLN A 12 -26.01 14.17 16.72
CA GLN A 12 -24.55 14.21 16.60
C GLN A 12 -23.90 12.85 16.88
N MET A 13 -24.37 12.12 17.89
CA MET A 13 -23.90 10.76 18.19
C MET A 13 -24.19 9.80 17.04
N LEU A 14 -25.38 9.89 16.46
CA LEU A 14 -25.76 9.08 15.29
C LEU A 14 -24.84 9.37 14.10
N LYS A 15 -24.59 10.65 13.79
CA LYS A 15 -23.65 11.06 12.73
C LYS A 15 -22.25 10.49 12.93
N LYS A 16 -21.70 10.59 14.15
CA LYS A 16 -20.38 10.05 14.49
C LYS A 16 -20.34 8.52 14.30
N THR A 17 -21.39 7.83 14.74
CA THR A 17 -21.49 6.37 14.64
C THR A 17 -21.55 5.91 13.17
N VAL A 18 -22.37 6.57 12.36
CA VAL A 18 -22.49 6.29 10.92
C VAL A 18 -21.16 6.54 10.21
N GLN A 19 -20.50 7.66 10.50
CA GLN A 19 -19.19 7.99 9.93
C GLN A 19 -18.12 6.95 10.30
N ALA A 20 -18.06 6.55 11.57
CA ALA A 20 -17.12 5.54 12.05
C ALA A 20 -17.34 4.19 11.34
N ARG A 21 -18.59 3.74 11.22
CA ARG A 21 -18.94 2.51 10.49
C ARG A 21 -18.57 2.59 9.01
N ALA A 22 -18.85 3.72 8.34
CA ALA A 22 -18.51 3.92 6.94
C ALA A 22 -16.98 3.83 6.71
N ILE A 23 -16.18 4.42 7.60
CA ILE A 23 -14.71 4.34 7.53
C ILE A 23 -14.23 2.90 7.76
N GLN A 24 -14.82 2.18 8.72
CA GLN A 24 -14.48 0.78 8.98
C GLN A 24 -14.81 -0.12 7.78
N MET A 25 -16.00 0.01 7.19
CA MET A 25 -16.38 -0.74 5.99
C MET A 25 -15.44 -0.46 4.81
N SER A 26 -15.06 0.81 4.60
CA SER A 26 -14.08 1.19 3.57
C SER A 26 -12.70 0.57 3.80
N ARG A 27 -12.25 0.48 5.06
CA ARG A 27 -10.99 -0.18 5.41
C ARG A 27 -11.07 -1.70 5.21
N GLU A 28 -12.16 -2.34 5.61
CA GLU A 28 -12.39 -3.78 5.41
C GLU A 28 -12.36 -4.13 3.91
N GLN A 29 -13.10 -3.37 3.09
CA GLN A 29 -13.11 -3.51 1.63
C GLN A 29 -11.73 -3.30 0.99
N ARG A 30 -10.82 -2.58 1.64
CA ARG A 30 -9.43 -2.41 1.16
C ARG A 30 -8.51 -3.55 1.57
N LYS A 31 -8.83 -4.29 2.64
CA LYS A 31 -8.08 -5.49 3.06
C LYS A 31 -8.36 -6.68 2.15
N GLU A 32 -9.59 -6.81 1.66
CA GLU A 32 -9.98 -7.89 0.74
C GLU A 32 -9.50 -7.66 -0.70
N ARG A 33 -9.17 -6.41 -1.04
CA ARG A 33 -8.52 -6.12 -2.33
C ARG A 33 -7.12 -6.71 -2.32
N PRO A 34 -6.72 -7.47 -3.35
CA PRO A 34 -5.33 -7.86 -3.52
C PRO A 34 -4.47 -6.61 -3.40
N LEU A 35 -3.43 -6.65 -2.56
CA LEU A 35 -2.52 -5.53 -2.40
C LEU A 35 -1.83 -5.31 -3.75
N VAL A 36 -2.34 -4.35 -4.53
CA VAL A 36 -1.82 -4.07 -5.86
C VAL A 36 -0.42 -3.51 -5.67
N ARG A 37 0.58 -4.30 -6.07
CA ARG A 37 1.99 -3.89 -6.04
C ARG A 37 2.14 -2.57 -6.80
N ARG A 38 2.95 -1.67 -6.26
CA ARG A 38 3.25 -0.40 -6.93
C ARG A 38 4.07 -0.69 -8.18
N LYS A 39 3.96 0.16 -9.20
CA LYS A 39 4.81 0.03 -10.42
C LYS A 39 6.30 0.22 -10.11
N SER A 40 6.60 0.87 -8.98
CA SER A 40 7.95 0.99 -8.42
C SER A 40 8.45 -0.27 -7.73
N ASP A 41 7.59 -1.25 -7.43
CA ASP A 41 8.00 -2.46 -6.71
C ASP A 41 8.67 -3.45 -7.67
N LEU A 42 9.93 -3.78 -7.39
CA LEU A 42 10.71 -4.73 -8.17
C LEU A 42 10.11 -6.15 -8.09
N PRO A 43 10.15 -6.97 -9.17
CA PRO A 43 9.81 -8.39 -9.10
C PRO A 43 10.53 -9.12 -7.96
N GLN A 44 9.81 -10.01 -7.25
CA GLN A 44 10.33 -10.78 -6.11
C GLN A 44 10.84 -12.17 -6.51
N ASP A 45 11.04 -12.41 -7.82
CA ASP A 45 11.56 -13.68 -8.30
C ASP A 45 13.09 -13.75 -8.14
N SER A 46 13.59 -14.96 -7.93
CA SER A 46 15.02 -15.20 -7.68
C SER A 46 15.93 -14.80 -8.86
N TYR A 47 15.41 -14.77 -10.08
CA TYR A 47 16.21 -14.43 -11.26
C TYR A 47 16.48 -12.93 -11.31
N THR A 48 15.46 -12.11 -11.07
CA THR A 48 15.59 -10.65 -10.95
C THR A 48 16.57 -10.26 -9.84
N THR A 49 16.47 -10.89 -8.67
CA THR A 49 17.41 -10.64 -7.55
C THR A 49 18.86 -10.96 -7.97
N LYS A 50 19.10 -12.14 -8.54
CA LYS A 50 20.44 -12.54 -8.99
C LYS A 50 21.01 -11.65 -10.09
N ALA A 51 20.19 -11.22 -11.05
CA ALA A 51 20.63 -10.35 -12.12
C ALA A 51 21.12 -8.99 -11.59
N LEU A 52 20.44 -8.43 -10.59
CA LEU A 52 20.85 -7.18 -9.95
C LEU A 52 22.09 -7.34 -9.09
N GLU A 53 22.21 -8.43 -8.34
CA GLU A 53 23.39 -8.73 -7.52
C GLU A 53 24.65 -8.92 -8.37
N THR A 54 24.51 -9.57 -9.53
CA THR A 54 25.62 -9.86 -10.44
C THR A 54 25.91 -8.72 -11.42
N HIS A 55 25.08 -7.69 -11.48
CA HIS A 55 25.26 -6.57 -12.38
C HIS A 55 26.52 -5.77 -12.00
N ARG A 56 27.52 -5.76 -12.90
CA ARG A 56 28.74 -4.97 -12.77
C ARG A 56 28.75 -3.86 -13.81
N ARG A 57 29.39 -2.73 -13.49
CA ARG A 57 29.52 -1.63 -14.44
C ARG A 57 30.50 -2.03 -15.55
N ALA A 58 30.32 -1.47 -16.75
CA ALA A 58 31.14 -1.86 -17.90
C ALA A 58 32.63 -1.56 -17.67
N GLU A 59 32.91 -0.44 -17.01
CA GLU A 59 34.24 -0.04 -16.54
C GLU A 59 34.88 -1.08 -15.60
N ASP A 60 34.08 -1.80 -14.79
CA ASP A 60 34.56 -2.84 -13.87
C ASP A 60 34.76 -4.21 -14.54
N MET A 61 34.21 -4.39 -15.75
CA MET A 61 34.40 -5.61 -16.55
C MET A 61 35.63 -5.53 -17.44
N LEU A 62 36.04 -4.32 -17.83
CA LEU A 62 37.23 -4.05 -18.62
C LEU A 62 38.49 -3.93 -17.73
N THR A 63 38.62 -4.77 -16.70
CA THR A 63 39.91 -4.88 -15.99
C THR A 63 40.92 -5.47 -16.97
N ASN A 64 41.81 -4.62 -17.47
CA ASN A 64 42.90 -4.91 -18.40
C ASN A 64 43.51 -6.31 -18.14
N HIS A 65 43.16 -7.28 -18.98
CA HIS A 65 43.89 -8.54 -19.14
C HIS A 65 44.94 -8.45 -20.25
N ASP A 66 45.36 -7.24 -20.64
CA ASP A 66 46.50 -7.04 -21.54
C ASP A 66 47.77 -6.87 -20.70
N GLY A 67 48.25 -8.00 -20.21
CA GLY A 67 49.50 -8.12 -19.49
C GLY A 67 50.15 -9.47 -19.79
N HIS A 68 50.52 -9.70 -21.05
CA HIS A 68 51.67 -10.51 -21.47
C HIS A 68 51.97 -10.33 -22.96
#